data_AF-A0A7J6T738-F1
#
_entry.id   AF-A0A7J6T738-F1
#
_cell.length_a   1.000
_cell.length_b   1.000
_cell.length_c   1.000
_cell.angle_alpha   90.00
_cell.angle_beta   90.00
_cell.angle_gamma   90.00
#
_symmetry.space_group_name_H-M   'P 1'
#
loop_
_entity.id
_entity.type
_entity.pdbx_description
1 polymer ?
#
loop_
_entity_poly.entity_id
_entity_poly.type
_entity_poly.pdbx_seq_one_letter_code
_entity_poly.pdbx_strand_id
1 'polypeptide(L)'
;LREDDYPCRYGGPRALCVAYMQDDKTRNVLHTNSGWGRRVDVAAYGTNIFTGRDENGKLRYFNGSSAATPIVTALFAILLSMDVDPMVAKRLILDNVDPVELPTVLEFFIDASTCGELGVPDWKFY
;
A
#
# COMPACT_ATOMS: atom_id res chain seq x y z
N LEU A 1 -0.55 3.00 -9.49
CA LEU A 1 0.54 2.03 -9.75
C LEU A 1 -0.11 0.74 -10.18
N ARG A 2 0.31 0.11 -11.27
CA ARG A 2 -0.03 -1.30 -11.54
C ARG A 2 1.04 -2.18 -10.88
N GLU A 3 0.72 -3.44 -10.57
CA GLU A 3 1.68 -4.41 -10.00
C GLU A 3 2.99 -4.48 -10.83
N ASP A 4 2.90 -4.23 -12.13
CA ASP A 4 3.99 -4.30 -13.09
C ASP A 4 4.81 -3.00 -13.24
N ASP A 5 4.49 -1.94 -12.49
CA ASP A 5 5.20 -0.68 -12.55
C ASP A 5 6.58 -0.80 -11.88
N TYR A 6 7.62 -0.31 -12.54
CA TYR A 6 8.94 -0.17 -11.93
C TYR A 6 8.98 1.06 -11.02
N PRO A 7 9.68 1.02 -9.87
CA PRO A 7 10.56 -0.05 -9.40
C PRO A 7 9.88 -1.17 -8.60
N CYS A 8 8.57 -1.10 -8.32
CA CYS A 8 7.86 -2.16 -7.57
C CYS A 8 8.02 -3.55 -8.20
N ARG A 9 8.05 -3.61 -9.52
CA ARG A 9 8.27 -4.85 -10.27
C ARG A 9 9.62 -5.52 -9.97
N TYR A 10 10.64 -4.78 -9.55
CA TYR A 10 11.93 -5.36 -9.17
C TYR A 10 11.84 -6.34 -8.00
N GLY A 11 10.71 -6.35 -7.26
CA GLY A 11 10.24 -7.42 -6.39
C GLY A 11 11.34 -8.25 -5.73
N GLY A 12 11.62 -7.99 -4.45
CA GLY A 12 12.65 -8.72 -3.73
C GLY A 12 12.74 -8.35 -2.26
N PRO A 13 13.76 -8.84 -1.55
CA PRO A 13 13.89 -8.61 -0.11
C PRO A 13 14.19 -7.13 0.22
N ARG A 14 14.63 -6.33 -0.76
CA ARG A 14 15.15 -4.96 -0.55
C ARG A 14 14.22 -3.83 -0.97
N ALA A 15 13.06 -4.14 -1.54
CA ALA A 15 12.07 -3.15 -1.94
C ALA A 15 10.76 -3.41 -1.21
N LEU A 16 10.05 -2.35 -0.87
CA LEU A 16 8.67 -2.39 -0.38
C LEU A 16 7.80 -1.66 -1.39
N CYS A 17 6.87 -2.37 -2.01
CA CYS A 17 5.87 -1.78 -2.88
C CYS A 17 4.65 -1.37 -2.05
N VAL A 18 4.29 -0.09 -2.16
CA VAL A 18 3.28 0.54 -1.30
C VAL A 18 2.06 0.94 -2.12
N ALA A 19 0.92 0.35 -1.78
CA ALA A 19 -0.40 0.77 -2.23
C ALA A 19 -0.98 1.86 -1.33
N TYR A 20 -2.07 2.50 -1.76
CA TYR A 20 -2.72 3.54 -0.95
C TYR A 20 -4.20 3.24 -0.66
N MET A 21 -4.58 3.55 0.57
CA MET A 21 -5.91 3.35 1.10
C MET A 21 -6.78 4.60 0.94
N GLN A 22 -8.10 4.39 1.00
CA GLN A 22 -9.10 5.45 1.10
C GLN A 22 -8.97 6.21 2.42
N ASP A 23 -9.51 7.42 2.46
CA ASP A 23 -9.66 8.22 3.68
C ASP A 23 -10.91 7.77 4.46
N ASP A 24 -10.98 6.48 4.77
CA ASP A 24 -11.97 5.89 5.67
C ASP A 24 -11.26 5.60 7.00
N LYS A 25 -11.77 6.24 8.07
CA LYS A 25 -11.20 6.10 9.43
C LYS A 25 -11.76 4.90 10.19
N THR A 26 -12.71 4.19 9.60
CA THR A 26 -13.41 3.06 10.21
C THR A 26 -13.04 1.74 9.59
N ARG A 27 -12.56 1.75 8.34
CA ARG A 27 -12.15 0.55 7.60
C ARG A 27 -10.90 0.80 6.79
N ASN A 28 -10.06 -0.22 6.71
CA ASN A 28 -8.85 -0.21 5.89
C ASN A 28 -9.21 -0.62 4.46
N VAL A 29 -9.78 0.29 3.66
CA VAL A 29 -10.20 -0.03 2.29
C VAL A 29 -9.17 0.48 1.30
N LEU A 30 -8.76 -0.38 0.37
CA LEU A 30 -7.88 0.01 -0.73
C LEU A 30 -8.57 1.04 -1.64
N HIS A 31 -7.83 2.06 -2.07
CA HIS A 31 -8.38 3.04 -3.01
C HIS A 31 -8.55 2.41 -4.40
N THR A 32 -9.64 2.71 -5.10
CA THR A 32 -9.97 2.10 -6.41
C THR A 32 -8.91 2.33 -7.48
N ASN A 33 -8.23 3.48 -7.43
CA ASN A 33 -7.12 3.84 -8.32
C ASN A 33 -5.74 3.40 -7.77
N SER A 34 -5.69 2.61 -6.71
CA SER A 34 -4.44 2.07 -6.16
C SER A 34 -3.94 0.87 -6.94
N GLY A 35 -2.64 0.63 -6.84
CA GLY A 35 -2.08 -0.66 -7.22
C GLY A 35 -2.52 -1.76 -6.28
N TRP A 36 -2.68 -2.94 -6.86
CA TRP A 36 -3.03 -4.19 -6.21
C TRP A 36 -2.31 -5.32 -6.91
N GLY A 37 -2.22 -6.49 -6.26
CA GLY A 37 -1.61 -7.68 -6.82
C GLY A 37 -0.47 -8.25 -5.98
N ARG A 38 0.15 -9.34 -6.44
CA ARG A 38 1.08 -10.16 -5.63
C ARG A 38 2.40 -9.45 -5.31
N ARG A 39 2.81 -8.46 -6.10
CA ARG A 39 4.02 -7.65 -5.85
C ARG A 39 3.78 -6.41 -4.99
N VAL A 40 2.53 -6.13 -4.60
CA VAL A 40 2.25 -5.08 -3.61
C VAL A 40 2.46 -5.69 -2.23
N ASP A 41 3.38 -5.11 -1.46
CA ASP A 41 3.75 -5.64 -0.15
C ASP A 41 2.81 -5.13 0.96
N VAL A 42 2.50 -3.82 0.97
CA VAL A 42 1.69 -3.17 2.02
C VAL A 42 0.84 -2.02 1.46
N ALA A 43 -0.17 -1.60 2.22
CA ALA A 43 -0.90 -0.37 1.95
C ALA A 43 -0.78 0.63 3.10
N ALA A 44 -0.81 1.93 2.79
CA ALA A 44 -0.82 3.00 3.77
C ALA A 44 -1.79 4.12 3.36
N TYR A 45 -2.07 5.06 4.25
CA TYR A 45 -2.91 6.21 3.92
C TYR A 45 -2.27 7.07 2.82
N GLY A 46 -2.97 7.22 1.70
CA GLY A 46 -2.49 8.07 0.60
C GLY A 46 -3.60 8.92 -0.02
N THR A 47 -4.78 8.96 0.59
CA THR A 47 -5.90 9.82 0.18
C THR A 47 -6.04 10.97 1.17
N ASN A 48 -6.28 12.17 0.66
CA ASN A 48 -6.42 13.44 1.36
C ASN A 48 -5.24 13.75 2.30
N ILE A 49 -4.02 13.43 1.88
CA ILE A 49 -2.83 13.72 2.68
C ILE A 49 -2.51 15.20 2.58
N PHE A 50 -2.52 15.89 3.72
CA PHE A 50 -2.18 17.30 3.80
C PHE A 50 -0.69 17.52 3.56
N THR A 51 -0.33 18.35 2.57
CA THR A 51 1.08 18.60 2.18
C THR A 51 1.49 20.06 2.36
N GLY A 52 0.71 20.86 3.06
CA GLY A 52 0.99 22.29 3.31
C GLY A 52 0.04 23.23 2.58
N ARG A 53 0.54 24.40 2.16
CA ARG A 53 -0.24 25.42 1.47
C ARG A 53 0.32 25.72 0.09
N ASP A 54 -0.55 26.12 -0.84
CA ASP A 54 -0.13 26.66 -2.12
C ASP A 54 0.32 28.14 -2.00
N GLU A 55 0.73 28.72 -3.13
CA GLU A 55 1.21 30.12 -3.21
C GLU A 55 0.16 31.14 -2.76
N ASN A 56 -1.13 30.77 -2.75
CA ASN A 56 -2.25 31.60 -2.33
C ASN A 56 -2.68 31.33 -0.87
N GLY A 57 -1.94 30.49 -0.14
CA GLY A 57 -2.24 30.15 1.24
C GLY A 57 -3.38 29.13 1.42
N LYS A 58 -3.90 28.53 0.33
CA LYS A 58 -4.93 27.49 0.39
C LYS A 58 -4.30 26.16 0.80
N LEU A 59 -4.99 25.41 1.64
CA LEU A 59 -4.56 24.06 2.04
C LEU A 59 -4.44 23.16 0.82
N ARG A 60 -3.29 22.49 0.70
CA ARG A 60 -2.98 21.55 -0.37
C ARG A 60 -3.06 20.13 0.14
N TYR A 61 -3.76 19.31 -0.61
CA TYR A 61 -3.91 17.88 -0.36
C TYR A 61 -3.38 17.09 -1.56
N PHE A 62 -2.83 15.91 -1.30
CA PHE A 62 -2.31 15.02 -2.31
C PHE A 62 -2.95 13.63 -2.18
N ASN A 63 -3.22 13.03 -3.33
CA ASN A 63 -3.80 11.69 -3.45
C ASN A 63 -2.87 10.81 -4.27
N GLY A 64 -2.54 9.63 -3.74
CA GLY A 64 -1.87 8.58 -4.48
C GLY A 64 -0.84 7.81 -3.66
N SER A 65 -0.31 6.77 -4.27
CA SER A 65 0.77 5.95 -3.69
C SER A 65 2.00 6.78 -3.35
N SER A 66 2.28 7.84 -4.09
CA SER A 66 3.40 8.75 -3.79
C SER A 66 3.26 9.48 -2.44
N ALA A 67 2.05 9.59 -1.87
CA ALA A 67 1.85 10.07 -0.51
C ALA A 67 1.77 8.95 0.53
N ALA A 68 1.40 7.73 0.13
CA ALA A 68 1.46 6.55 1.01
C ALA A 68 2.90 6.09 1.26
N THR A 69 3.76 6.08 0.23
CA THR A 69 5.17 5.69 0.31
C THR A 69 5.93 6.37 1.47
N PRO A 70 5.91 7.71 1.64
CA PRO A 70 6.66 8.36 2.71
C PRO A 70 6.22 7.97 4.12
N ILE A 71 4.97 7.53 4.32
CA ILE A 71 4.50 7.02 5.63
C ILE A 71 5.20 5.70 5.96
N VAL A 72 5.25 4.77 5.01
CA VAL A 72 5.97 3.49 5.18
C VAL A 72 7.47 3.74 5.31
N THR A 73 8.04 4.68 4.54
CA THR A 73 9.43 5.08 4.66
C THR A 73 9.76 5.64 6.05
N ALA A 74 8.84 6.43 6.64
CA ALA A 74 9.03 6.97 7.99
C ALA A 74 9.01 5.85 9.04
N LEU A 75 8.07 4.89 8.94
CA LEU A 75 8.05 3.71 9.81
C LEU A 75 9.35 2.91 9.69
N PHE A 76 9.82 2.68 8.47
CA PHE A 76 11.09 2.00 8.23
C PHE A 76 12.27 2.76 8.84
N ALA A 77 12.31 4.09 8.70
CA ALA A 77 13.35 4.93 9.29
C ALA A 77 13.34 4.87 10.83
N ILE A 78 12.17 4.80 11.47
CA ILE A 78 12.07 4.63 12.92
C ILE A 78 12.66 3.29 13.34
N LEU A 79 12.32 2.19 12.65
CA LEU A 79 12.91 0.87 12.92
C LEU A 79 14.43 0.89 12.77
N LEU A 80 14.95 1.51 11.71
CA LEU A 80 16.40 1.66 11.52
C LEU A 80 17.05 2.51 12.62
N SER A 81 16.36 3.53 13.15
CA SER A 81 16.86 4.35 14.27
C SER A 81 16.98 3.58 15.59
N MET A 82 16.34 2.41 15.67
CA MET A 82 16.42 1.47 16.79
C MET A 82 17.44 0.35 16.53
N ASP A 83 18.36 0.53 15.57
CA ASP A 83 19.37 -0.45 15.15
C ASP A 83 18.78 -1.79 14.65
N VAL A 84 17.54 -1.78 14.14
CA VAL A 84 16.95 -2.96 13.51
C VAL A 84 17.57 -3.19 12.14
N ASP A 85 18.02 -4.42 11.87
CA ASP A 85 18.52 -4.81 10.54
C ASP A 85 17.47 -4.55 9.44
N PRO A 86 17.83 -3.99 8.27
CA PRO A 86 16.87 -3.65 7.22
C PRO A 86 15.97 -4.81 6.74
N MET A 87 16.48 -6.05 6.74
CA MET A 87 15.67 -7.22 6.37
C MET A 87 14.70 -7.60 7.48
N VAL A 88 15.14 -7.47 8.73
CA VAL A 88 14.26 -7.65 9.90
C VAL A 88 13.20 -6.57 9.94
N ALA A 89 13.54 -5.31 9.66
CA ALA A 89 12.59 -4.20 9.60
C ALA A 89 11.51 -4.44 8.53
N LYS A 90 11.89 -4.93 7.33
CA LYS A 90 10.91 -5.31 6.31
C LYS A 90 9.95 -6.38 6.82
N ARG A 91 10.47 -7.45 7.45
CA ARG A 91 9.63 -8.53 8.00
C ARG A 91 8.70 -8.02 9.09
N LEU A 92 9.23 -7.25 10.05
CA LEU A 92 8.43 -6.66 11.13
C LEU A 92 7.27 -5.81 10.58
N ILE A 93 7.49 -5.05 9.51
CA ILE A 93 6.40 -4.31 8.87
C ILE A 93 5.37 -5.28 8.29
N LEU A 94 5.79 -6.29 7.52
CA LEU A 94 4.88 -7.22 6.85
C LEU A 94 4.09 -8.11 7.83
N ASP A 95 4.72 -8.52 8.93
CA ASP A 95 4.13 -9.40 9.94
C ASP A 95 3.20 -8.66 10.93
N ASN A 96 3.12 -7.33 10.84
CA ASN A 96 2.31 -6.50 11.76
C ASN A 96 1.37 -5.54 10.99
N VAL A 97 1.03 -5.85 9.74
CA VAL A 97 0.03 -5.08 8.99
C VAL A 97 -1.38 -5.49 9.37
N ASP A 98 -2.28 -4.51 9.48
CA ASP A 98 -3.69 -4.79 9.56
C ASP A 98 -4.24 -5.27 8.20
N PRO A 99 -5.23 -6.18 8.17
CA PRO A 99 -5.88 -6.59 6.94
C PRO A 99 -6.52 -5.41 6.20
N VAL A 100 -6.48 -5.47 4.87
CA VAL A 100 -7.03 -4.44 3.96
C VAL A 100 -8.18 -5.04 3.14
N GLU A 101 -9.31 -4.35 3.10
CA GLU A 101 -10.46 -4.67 2.26
C GLU A 101 -10.25 -4.18 0.83
N LEU A 102 -10.64 -4.99 -0.16
CA LEU A 102 -10.74 -4.53 -1.53
C LEU A 102 -11.99 -3.65 -1.69
N PRO A 103 -11.95 -2.59 -2.51
CA PRO A 103 -13.16 -1.83 -2.81
C PRO A 103 -14.16 -2.73 -3.54
N THR A 104 -15.44 -2.63 -3.17
CA THR A 104 -16.57 -3.41 -3.71
C THR A 104 -16.69 -3.42 -5.24
N VAL A 105 -16.18 -2.39 -5.92
CA VAL A 105 -16.11 -2.34 -7.39
C VAL A 105 -15.04 -3.26 -7.98
N LEU A 106 -13.95 -3.54 -7.27
CA LEU A 106 -12.95 -4.54 -7.69
C LEU A 106 -13.45 -5.97 -7.47
N GLU A 107 -14.30 -6.21 -6.47
CA GLU A 107 -14.94 -7.52 -6.26
C GLU A 107 -15.77 -7.95 -7.48
N PHE A 108 -16.47 -7.01 -8.12
CA PHE A 108 -17.27 -7.25 -9.33
C PHE A 108 -16.45 -7.61 -10.58
N PHE A 109 -15.19 -7.14 -10.68
CA PHE A 109 -14.29 -7.53 -11.78
C PHE A 109 -13.59 -8.87 -11.54
N ILE A 110 -13.68 -9.42 -10.32
CA ILE A 110 -13.07 -10.70 -9.92
C ILE A 110 -14.15 -11.82 -9.91
N ASP A 111 -15.27 -11.65 -10.63
CA ASP A 111 -16.38 -12.60 -10.58
C ASP A 111 -16.16 -13.88 -11.44
N ALA A 112 -15.98 -14.99 -10.72
CA ALA A 112 -16.22 -16.41 -10.98
C ALA A 112 -15.65 -17.15 -12.21
N SER A 113 -15.31 -16.50 -13.33
CA SER A 113 -14.86 -17.22 -14.55
C SER A 113 -13.34 -17.27 -14.74
N THR A 114 -12.60 -16.41 -14.06
CA THR A 114 -11.12 -16.35 -14.10
C THR A 114 -10.44 -16.94 -12.86
N CYS A 115 -11.20 -17.27 -11.82
CA CYS A 115 -10.70 -17.88 -10.57
C CYS A 115 -10.32 -19.37 -10.71
N GLY A 116 -10.56 -19.99 -11.87
CA GLY A 116 -10.22 -21.40 -12.13
C GLY A 116 -8.77 -21.66 -12.55
N GLU A 117 -8.05 -20.66 -13.07
CA GLU A 117 -6.71 -20.87 -13.67
C GLU A 117 -5.62 -19.89 -13.18
N LEU A 118 -6.00 -18.84 -12.46
CA LEU A 118 -5.05 -17.98 -11.76
C LEU A 118 -5.24 -18.24 -10.29
N GLY A 119 -4.35 -19.05 -9.69
CA GLY A 119 -4.33 -19.34 -8.27
C GLY A 119 -4.42 -18.06 -7.46
N VAL A 120 -5.64 -17.70 -7.09
CA VAL A 120 -5.95 -16.57 -6.21
C VAL A 120 -5.29 -16.97 -4.91
N PRO A 121 -4.23 -16.27 -4.47
CA PRO A 121 -3.66 -16.59 -3.17
C PRO A 121 -4.80 -16.39 -2.18
N ASP A 122 -5.08 -17.43 -1.42
CA ASP A 122 -5.79 -17.34 -0.16
C ASP A 122 -5.09 -16.22 0.61
N TRP A 123 -5.65 -15.00 0.60
CA TRP A 123 -5.07 -13.81 1.24
C TRP A 123 -5.24 -13.99 2.75
N LYS A 124 -4.53 -14.98 3.29
CA LYS A 124 -4.28 -15.16 4.71
C LYS A 124 -3.13 -14.23 5.05
N PHE A 125 -3.50 -13.04 5.51
CA PHE A 125 -2.60 -12.19 6.27
C PHE A 125 -2.20 -12.99 7.52
N TYR A 126 -0.93 -13.37 7.61
CA TYR A 126 -0.32 -13.80 8.87
C TYR A 126 0.10 -12.57 9.64
#